data_AF-A0A357WTM7-F1
#
_entry.id   AF-A0A357WTM7-F1
#
_cell.length_a   1.000
_cell.length_b   1.000
_cell.length_c   1.000
_cell.angle_alpha   90.00
_cell.angle_beta   90.00
_cell.angle_gamma   90.00
#
_symmetry.space_group_name_H-M   'P 1'
#
loop_
_entity.id
_entity.type
_entity.pdbx_description
1 polymer ?
#
loop_
_entity_poly.entity_id
_entity_poly.type
_entity_poly.pdbx_seq_one_letter_code
_entity_poly.pdbx_strand_id
1 'polypeptide(L)' 'MILRQMKDSGIQWLKEIPSSWKLKKIKYTLKERIEKNNPIRTSDILSIRSFNV' A
#
# COMPACT_ATOMS: atom_id res chain seq x y z
N MET A 1 16.25 -22.39 -12.13
CA MET A 1 15.97 -21.12 -11.43
C MET A 1 15.58 -20.07 -12.47
N ILE A 2 14.50 -19.31 -12.29
CA ILE A 2 14.13 -18.22 -13.22
C ILE A 2 14.90 -16.96 -12.79
N LEU A 3 15.83 -16.51 -13.62
CA LEU A 3 16.49 -15.21 -13.45
C LEU A 3 15.52 -14.11 -13.89
N ARG A 4 15.10 -13.25 -12.96
CA ARG A 4 14.32 -12.04 -13.29
C ARG A 4 15.30 -10.92 -13.62
N GLN A 5 15.05 -10.19 -14.72
CA GLN A 5 15.83 -8.99 -15.02
C GLN A 5 15.60 -7.94 -13.93
N MET A 6 16.67 -7.34 -13.42
CA MET A 6 16.68 -6.29 -12.40
C MET A 6 17.18 -4.98 -13.02
N LYS A 7 16.76 -3.85 -12.44
CA LYS A 7 17.24 -2.50 -12.79
C LYS A 7 17.50 -1.69 -11.53
N ASP A 8 18.35 -0.67 -11.64
CA ASP A 8 18.56 0.30 -10.56
C ASP A 8 17.27 1.05 -10.24
N SER A 9 16.96 1.17 -8.95
CA SER A 9 15.74 1.82 -8.47
C SER A 9 15.87 3.34 -8.34
N GLY A 10 17.09 3.89 -8.34
CA GLY A 10 17.38 5.28 -8.00
C GLY A 10 17.17 5.62 -6.51
N ILE A 11 16.89 4.63 -5.66
CA ILE A 11 16.61 4.81 -4.22
C ILE A 11 17.71 4.12 -3.41
N GLN A 12 18.49 4.91 -2.68
CA GLN A 12 19.70 4.47 -1.98
C GLN A 12 19.48 3.25 -1.07
N TRP A 13 18.38 3.20 -0.32
CA TRP A 13 18.12 2.11 0.61
C TRP A 13 17.53 0.86 -0.06
N LEU A 14 16.99 0.98 -1.28
CA LEU A 14 16.30 -0.11 -1.98
C LEU A 14 17.20 -0.82 -3.01
N LYS A 15 18.16 -0.08 -3.61
CA LYS A 15 19.10 -0.56 -4.64
C LYS A 15 18.39 -1.03 -5.93
N GLU A 16 18.04 -2.29 -6.06
CA GLU A 16 17.54 -2.89 -7.30
C GLU A 16 16.07 -3.31 -7.22
N ILE A 17 15.37 -3.20 -8.35
CA ILE A 17 13.98 -3.64 -8.50
C ILE A 17 13.80 -4.46 -9.77
N PRO A 18 12.77 -5.33 -9.87
CA PRO A 18 12.50 -6.04 -11.10
C PRO A 18 12.23 -5.09 -12.27
N SER A 19 12.86 -5.34 -13.42
CA SER A 19 12.74 -4.49 -14.61
C SER A 19 11.30 -4.38 -15.10
N SER A 20 10.47 -5.40 -14.87
CA SER A 20 9.06 -5.47 -15.23
C SER A 20 8.14 -4.55 -14.39
N TRP A 21 8.62 -4.01 -13.28
CA TRP A 21 7.82 -3.12 -12.45
C TRP A 21 7.56 -1.78 -13.14
N LYS A 22 6.29 -1.38 -13.15
CA LYS A 22 5.79 -0.10 -13.69
C LYS A 22 5.50 0.84 -12.53
N LEU A 23 6.04 2.07 -12.59
CA LEU A 23 5.67 3.12 -11.64
C LEU A 23 4.24 3.58 -11.88
N LYS A 24 3.47 3.71 -10.79
CA LYS A 24 2.13 4.31 -10.78
C LYS A 24 1.99 5.21 -9.56
N LYS A 25 1.26 6.32 -9.70
CA LYS A 25 0.92 7.16 -8.55
C LYS A 25 -0.12 6.44 -7.69
N ILE A 26 0.13 6.34 -6.39
CA ILE A 26 -0.72 5.60 -5.46
C ILE A 26 -2.17 6.10 -5.44
N LYS A 27 -2.37 7.42 -5.63
CA LYS A 27 -3.69 8.07 -5.70
C LYS A 27 -4.61 7.54 -6.81
N TYR A 28 -4.04 6.90 -7.84
CA TYR A 28 -4.81 6.30 -8.94
C TYR A 28 -4.96 4.78 -8.81
N THR A 29 -4.35 4.19 -7.78
CA THR A 29 -4.35 2.73 -7.56
C THR A 29 -5.27 2.34 -6.41
N LEU A 30 -5.44 3.22 -5.42
CA LEU A 30 -6.29 3.00 -4.26
C LEU A 30 -7.69 3.60 -4.48
N LYS A 31 -8.70 2.97 -3.86
CA LYS A 31 -10.04 3.52 -3.70
C LYS A 31 -10.24 3.84 -2.22
N GLU A 32 -10.77 5.01 -1.94
CA GLU A 32 -11.13 5.38 -0.57
C GLU A 32 -12.26 4.48 -0.08
N ARG A 33 -12.09 3.92 1.12
CA ARG A 33 -13.11 3.09 1.77
C ARG A 33 -13.97 3.99 2.66
N ILE A 34 -15.19 4.28 2.21
CA ILE A 34 -16.16 5.13 2.93
C ILE A 34 -17.24 4.24 3.57
N GLU A 35 -16.80 3.26 4.37
CA GLU A 35 -17.71 2.36 5.09
C GLU A 35 -17.72 2.72 6.58
N LYS A 36 -18.91 2.89 7.16
CA LYS A 36 -19.05 3.11 8.60
C LYS A 36 -18.97 1.78 9.33
N ASN A 37 -18.15 1.72 10.36
CA ASN A 37 -18.06 0.60 11.29
C ASN A 37 -19.08 0.75 12.44
N ASN A 38 -20.37 0.92 12.09
CA ASN A 38 -21.45 1.03 13.06
C ASN A 38 -22.68 0.20 12.62
N PRO A 39 -23.09 -0.85 13.36
CA PRO A 39 -22.45 -1.38 14.56
C PRO A 39 -21.02 -1.87 14.27
N ILE A 40 -20.18 -2.04 15.29
CA ILE A 40 -18.78 -2.45 15.10
C ILE A 40 -18.75 -3.85 14.44
N ARG A 41 -18.20 -3.92 13.22
CA ARG A 41 -18.06 -5.16 12.42
C ARG A 41 -16.63 -5.70 12.43
N THR A 42 -15.62 -4.83 12.63
CA THR A 42 -14.20 -5.19 12.69
C THR A 42 -13.41 -4.20 13.55
N SER A 43 -12.34 -4.67 14.20
CA SER A 43 -11.36 -3.86 14.94
C SER A 43 -10.18 -3.39 14.08
N ASP A 44 -10.08 -3.84 12.83
CA ASP A 44 -8.93 -3.57 11.95
C ASP A 44 -8.99 -2.18 11.30
N ILE A 45 -10.10 -1.45 11.51
CA ILE A 45 -10.25 -0.08 11.03
C ILE A 45 -9.63 0.87 12.05
N LEU A 46 -8.53 1.50 11.66
CA LEU A 46 -7.89 2.59 12.40
C LEU A 46 -8.79 3.85 12.34
N SER A 47 -9.75 3.92 13.26
CA SER A 47 -10.62 5.08 13.45
C SER A 47 -10.10 5.95 14.59
N ILE A 48 -9.72 7.19 14.28
CA ILE A 48 -9.32 8.21 15.27
C ILE A 48 -10.45 8.46 16.29
N ARG A 49 -11.70 8.20 15.91
CA ARG A 49 -12.89 8.41 16.75
C ARG A 49 -13.21 7.25 17.68
N SER A 50 -12.61 6.08 17.45
CA SER A 50 -12.88 4.87 18.25
C SER A 50 -12.01 4.78 19.52
N PHE A 51 -11.03 5.69 19.68
CA PHE A 51 -10.07 5.69 20.78
C PHE A 51 -10.36 6.69 21.91
N ASN A 52 -11.52 7.36 21.88
CA ASN A 52 -12.00 8.15 23.01
C ASN A 52 -13.27 7.49 23.54
N VAL A 53 -13.06 6.57 24.49
CA VAL A 53 -14.05 6.21 25.52
C VAL A 53 -14.24 7.38 26.48
#